data_AF-A0A9D3ZNJ1-F1
#
_entry.id   AF-A0A9D3ZNJ1-F1
#
_cell.length_a   1.000
_cell.length_b   1.000
_cell.length_c   1.000
_cell.angle_alpha   90.00
_cell.angle_beta   90.00
_cell.angle_gamma   90.00
#
_symmetry.space_group_name_H-M   'P 1'
#
loop_
_entity.id
_entity.type
_entity.pdbx_description
1 polymer ?
#
loop_
_entity_poly.entity_id
_entity_poly.type
_entity_poly.pdbx_seq_one_letter_code
_entity_poly.pdbx_strand_id
1 'polypeptide(L)'
;MGSLLRPAPYVAVHMRVEIDWMIHCKKLEQRSRVSQICSSKQEIIERVGKIINLEAPIVVYLVVADNLLNDSSIEWLEQRSAIDYEVCSKADIFVGNSFLTFSSLIVFERTQKTMRMGITSSCKNENEVDVQWPSYAYNIAAGESNGPQKWITDMSDSSLKVISYGSNAISCLSLNPIHPPG
;
A
#
# COMPACT_ATOMS: atom_id res chain seq x y z
N MET A 1 18.28 15.05 29.66
CA MET A 1 18.07 14.91 28.20
C MET A 1 17.67 13.48 27.93
N GLY A 2 16.37 13.20 27.85
CA GLY A 2 15.90 11.87 27.45
C GLY A 2 16.05 11.75 25.93
N SER A 3 16.82 10.77 25.47
CA SER A 3 16.80 10.40 24.06
C SER A 3 15.38 9.93 23.73
N LEU A 4 14.71 10.66 22.83
CA LEU A 4 13.51 10.16 22.18
C LEU A 4 13.92 8.89 21.43
N LEU A 5 13.61 7.71 21.98
CA LEU A 5 13.77 6.44 21.29
C LEU A 5 12.93 6.55 20.01
N ARG A 6 13.58 6.74 18.87
CA ARG A 6 12.92 6.65 17.58
C ARG A 6 12.51 5.17 17.40
N PRO A 7 11.24 4.88 17.13
CA PRO A 7 10.82 3.53 16.78
C PRO A 7 11.69 3.00 15.64
N ALA A 8 12.04 1.72 15.68
CA ALA A 8 12.77 1.10 14.59
C ALA A 8 11.92 1.18 13.31
N PRO A 9 12.54 1.47 12.15
CA PRO A 9 11.80 1.56 10.90
C PRO A 9 11.18 0.22 10.55
N TYR A 10 9.98 0.25 9.97
CA TYR A 10 9.23 -0.96 9.64
C TYR A 10 8.48 -0.88 8.31
N VAL A 11 8.27 -2.06 7.74
CA VAL A 11 7.47 -2.27 6.54
C VAL A 11 6.11 -2.81 6.97
N ALA A 12 5.03 -2.12 6.62
CA ALA A 12 3.68 -2.65 6.77
C ALA A 12 3.21 -3.29 5.45
N VAL A 13 2.79 -4.55 5.52
CA VAL A 13 2.26 -5.29 4.36
C VAL A 13 0.81 -5.65 4.62
N HIS A 14 -0.10 -5.11 3.80
CA HIS A 14 -1.52 -5.45 3.83
C HIS A 14 -1.82 -6.64 2.91
N MET A 15 -1.89 -7.83 3.51
CA MET A 15 -2.20 -9.07 2.83
C MET A 15 -3.70 -9.35 2.87
N ARG A 16 -4.27 -9.64 1.71
CA ARG A 16 -5.64 -10.13 1.59
C ARG A 16 -5.57 -11.48 0.88
N VAL A 17 -5.40 -12.52 1.67
CA VAL A 17 -5.17 -13.90 1.21
C VAL A 17 -6.23 -14.87 1.73
N GLU A 18 -7.31 -14.33 2.30
CA GLU A 18 -8.43 -15.08 2.85
C GLU A 18 -9.16 -15.86 1.73
N ILE A 19 -9.72 -17.02 2.07
CA ILE A 19 -10.31 -17.93 1.08
C ILE A 19 -11.46 -17.27 0.31
N ASP A 20 -12.34 -16.53 0.99
CA ASP A 20 -13.48 -15.84 0.40
C ASP A 20 -13.03 -14.75 -0.57
N TRP A 21 -12.04 -13.95 -0.18
CA TRP A 21 -11.42 -12.97 -1.04
C TRP A 21 -10.75 -13.62 -2.24
N MET A 22 -9.98 -14.70 -2.05
CA MET A 22 -9.29 -15.38 -3.15
C MET A 22 -10.29 -15.97 -4.16
N ILE A 23 -11.43 -16.49 -3.69
CA ILE A 23 -12.52 -16.94 -4.57
C ILE A 23 -13.12 -15.76 -5.34
N HIS A 24 -13.43 -14.66 -4.63
CA HIS A 24 -14.01 -13.46 -5.24
C HIS A 24 -13.08 -12.87 -6.30
N CYS A 25 -11.82 -12.67 -5.92
CA CYS A 25 -10.76 -12.13 -6.74
C CYS A 25 -10.58 -12.96 -8.02
N LYS A 26 -10.48 -14.30 -7.92
CA LYS A 26 -10.33 -15.17 -9.10
C LYS A 26 -11.53 -15.08 -10.05
N LYS A 27 -12.75 -14.97 -9.51
CA LYS A 27 -13.95 -14.76 -10.35
C LYS A 27 -13.91 -13.40 -11.05
N LEU A 28 -13.41 -12.37 -10.37
CA LEU A 28 -13.25 -11.04 -10.95
C LEU A 28 -12.21 -11.05 -12.07
N GLU A 29 -11.05 -11.67 -11.85
CA GLU A 29 -10.02 -11.88 -12.86
C GLU A 29 -10.54 -12.58 -14.11
N GLN A 30 -11.29 -13.67 -13.93
CA GLN A 30 -11.92 -14.40 -15.03
C GLN A 30 -12.89 -13.54 -15.84
N ARG A 31 -13.73 -12.74 -15.16
CA ARG A 31 -14.71 -11.85 -15.81
C ARG A 31 -14.03 -10.71 -16.56
N SER A 32 -12.97 -10.16 -15.98
CA SER A 32 -12.25 -9.01 -16.50
C SER A 32 -11.11 -9.37 -17.45
N ARG A 33 -10.80 -10.67 -17.61
CA ARG A 33 -9.70 -11.21 -18.43
C ARG A 33 -8.33 -10.64 -18.05
N VAL A 34 -8.06 -10.54 -16.75
CA VAL A 34 -6.78 -10.10 -16.17
C VAL A 34 -6.27 -11.11 -15.14
N SER A 35 -5.00 -11.05 -14.76
CA SER A 35 -4.36 -11.98 -13.81
C SER A 35 -3.46 -11.27 -12.78
N GLN A 36 -3.76 -10.01 -12.49
CA GLN A 36 -2.94 -9.12 -11.65
C GLN A 36 -3.65 -8.66 -10.38
N ILE A 37 -4.83 -9.22 -10.08
CA ILE A 37 -5.65 -8.84 -8.93
C ILE A 37 -5.28 -9.72 -7.74
N CYS A 38 -5.17 -11.03 -7.97
CA CYS A 38 -4.97 -12.02 -6.94
C CYS A 38 -3.48 -12.32 -6.81
N SER A 39 -2.99 -12.32 -5.57
CA SER A 39 -1.63 -12.75 -5.27
C SER A 39 -1.66 -13.79 -4.16
N SER A 40 -0.87 -14.85 -4.31
CA SER A 40 -0.66 -15.84 -3.25
C SER A 40 0.24 -15.27 -2.15
N LYS A 41 0.22 -15.87 -0.95
CA LYS A 41 1.18 -15.54 0.12
C LYS A 41 2.63 -15.60 -0.36
N GLN A 42 2.98 -16.63 -1.14
CA GLN A 42 4.33 -16.81 -1.67
C GLN A 42 4.71 -15.69 -2.63
N GLU A 43 3.82 -15.35 -3.56
CA GLU A 43 4.02 -14.25 -4.51
C GLU A 43 4.20 -12.90 -3.80
N ILE A 44 3.42 -12.64 -2.74
CA ILE A 44 3.55 -11.42 -1.95
C ILE A 44 4.93 -11.36 -1.28
N ILE A 45 5.37 -12.45 -0.62
CA ILE A 45 6.68 -12.51 0.05
C ILE A 45 7.82 -12.29 -0.96
N GLU A 46 7.76 -12.98 -2.11
CA GLU A 46 8.77 -12.87 -3.16
C GLU A 46 8.84 -11.46 -3.75
N ARG A 47 7.71 -10.79 -3.95
CA ARG A 47 7.69 -9.41 -4.45
C ARG A 47 8.18 -8.44 -3.38
N VAL A 48 7.67 -8.50 -2.15
CA VAL A 48 8.11 -7.62 -1.05
C VAL A 48 9.63 -7.73 -0.82
N GLY A 49 10.20 -8.93 -0.91
CA GLY A 49 11.64 -9.15 -0.77
C GLY A 49 12.51 -8.49 -1.86
N LYS A 50 11.92 -7.98 -2.96
CA LYS A 50 12.64 -7.30 -4.05
C LYS A 50 12.61 -5.77 -3.94
N ILE A 51 12.02 -5.21 -2.88
CA ILE A 51 12.07 -3.76 -2.65
C ILE A 51 13.53 -3.37 -2.39
N ILE A 52 14.03 -2.43 -3.19
CA ILE A 52 15.39 -1.89 -3.09
C ILE A 52 15.54 -1.13 -1.77
N ASN A 53 16.73 -1.16 -1.16
CA ASN A 53 17.05 -0.49 0.12
C ASN A 53 16.34 -1.04 1.37
N LEU A 54 15.81 -2.26 1.28
CA LEU A 54 15.41 -3.03 2.44
C LEU A 54 16.66 -3.53 3.20
N GLU A 55 17.19 -2.73 4.13
CA GLU A 55 18.32 -3.11 4.99
C GLU A 55 17.91 -4.17 6.03
N ALA A 56 18.50 -5.36 5.96
CA ALA A 56 18.23 -6.42 6.94
C ALA A 56 18.97 -6.14 8.27
N PRO A 57 18.34 -6.40 9.44
CA PRO A 57 16.99 -6.97 9.63
C PRO A 57 15.87 -5.93 9.60
N ILE A 58 14.72 -6.30 9.04
CA ILE A 58 13.57 -5.41 8.83
C ILE A 58 12.42 -5.86 9.72
N VAL A 59 11.83 -4.92 10.45
CA VAL A 59 10.58 -5.17 11.17
C VAL A 59 9.46 -5.17 10.14
N VAL A 60 8.75 -6.29 9.99
CA VAL A 60 7.61 -6.43 9.08
C VAL A 60 6.33 -6.58 9.90
N TYR A 61 5.38 -5.69 9.68
CA TYR A 61 4.03 -5.78 10.20
C TYR A 61 3.10 -6.36 9.14
N LEU A 62 2.49 -7.52 9.42
CA LEU A 62 1.54 -8.16 8.51
C LEU A 62 0.12 -7.83 8.95
N VAL A 63 -0.60 -7.08 8.13
CA VAL A 63 -2.04 -6.91 8.25
C VAL A 63 -2.71 -8.00 7.43
N VAL A 64 -3.48 -8.87 8.09
CA VAL A 64 -4.24 -9.94 7.47
C VAL A 64 -5.66 -9.86 8.01
N ALA A 65 -6.68 -9.89 7.15
CA ALA A 65 -8.07 -9.86 7.58
C ALA A 65 -8.62 -11.26 7.92
N ASP A 66 -7.75 -12.24 8.11
CA ASP A 66 -8.11 -13.61 8.48
C ASP A 66 -8.39 -13.72 10.00
N ASN A 67 -9.22 -14.69 10.37
CA ASN A 67 -9.48 -15.09 11.75
C ASN A 67 -8.30 -15.88 12.35
N LEU A 68 -7.06 -15.39 12.18
CA LEU A 68 -5.88 -15.98 12.82
C LEU A 68 -6.06 -16.11 14.34
N LEU A 69 -6.88 -15.24 14.92
CA LEU A 69 -7.41 -15.37 16.27
C LEU A 69 -8.84 -15.90 16.14
N ASN A 70 -9.03 -17.15 16.55
CA ASN A 70 -10.28 -17.90 16.53
C ASN A 70 -11.30 -17.35 17.56
N ASP A 71 -11.46 -16.03 17.61
CA ASP A 71 -12.29 -15.29 18.54
C ASP A 71 -13.37 -14.56 17.74
N SER A 72 -14.59 -15.10 17.81
CA SER A 72 -15.75 -14.75 16.97
C SER A 72 -16.46 -13.46 17.41
N SER A 73 -15.79 -12.61 18.17
CA SER A 73 -16.35 -11.35 18.65
C SER A 73 -16.24 -10.27 17.56
N ILE A 74 -17.34 -10.15 16.78
CA ILE A 74 -17.55 -9.21 15.64
C ILE A 74 -17.17 -7.75 15.97
N GLU A 75 -17.16 -7.37 17.24
CA GLU A 75 -16.81 -6.03 17.74
C GLU A 75 -15.31 -5.66 17.55
N TRP A 76 -14.41 -6.64 17.41
CA TRP A 76 -12.98 -6.36 17.26
C TRP A 76 -12.51 -6.18 15.81
N LEU A 77 -13.32 -6.54 14.80
CA LEU A 77 -12.88 -6.47 13.40
C LEU A 77 -12.75 -5.02 12.90
N GLU A 78 -13.67 -4.14 13.31
CA GLU A 78 -13.60 -2.71 13.01
C GLU A 78 -12.43 -2.05 13.75
N GLN A 79 -12.24 -2.42 15.03
CA GLN A 79 -11.13 -1.91 15.84
C GLN A 79 -9.77 -2.36 15.31
N ARG A 80 -9.65 -3.62 14.86
CA ARG A 80 -8.46 -4.14 14.19
C ARG A 80 -8.18 -3.38 12.90
N SER A 81 -9.21 -3.16 12.07
CA SER A 81 -9.05 -2.38 10.83
C SER A 81 -8.60 -0.94 11.10
N ALA A 82 -9.07 -0.31 12.19
CA ALA A 82 -8.62 1.02 12.59
C ALA A 82 -7.16 1.04 13.09
N ILE A 83 -6.74 0.01 13.84
CA ILE A 83 -5.34 -0.16 14.26
C ILE A 83 -4.44 -0.43 13.04
N ASP A 84 -4.84 -1.35 12.18
CA ASP A 84 -4.16 -1.66 10.93
C ASP A 84 -4.03 -0.42 10.06
N TYR A 85 -5.06 0.43 10.06
CA TYR A 85 -5.04 1.69 9.34
C TYR A 85 -3.95 2.63 9.88
N GLU A 86 -3.94 2.82 11.19
CA GLU A 86 -2.97 3.68 11.87
C GLU A 86 -1.53 3.16 11.74
N VAL A 87 -1.33 1.84 11.80
CA VAL A 87 -0.01 1.23 11.62
C VAL A 87 0.45 1.34 10.17
N CYS A 88 -0.41 1.04 9.20
CA CYS A 88 -0.06 1.13 7.78
C CYS A 88 0.20 2.58 7.34
N SER A 89 -0.56 3.54 7.85
CA SER A 89 -0.37 4.96 7.53
C SER A 89 0.95 5.48 8.10
N LYS A 90 1.37 4.96 9.27
CA LYS A 90 2.60 5.33 10.00
C LYS A 90 3.88 4.61 9.57
N ALA A 91 3.79 3.57 8.75
CA ALA A 91 4.94 2.77 8.35
C ALA A 91 5.95 3.56 7.50
N ASP A 92 7.24 3.21 7.63
CA ASP A 92 8.27 3.77 6.76
C ASP A 92 8.02 3.33 5.31
N ILE A 93 7.65 2.05 5.12
CA ILE A 93 7.24 1.53 3.81
C ILE A 93 5.89 0.85 3.95
N PHE A 94 4.96 1.19 3.06
CA PHE A 94 3.68 0.49 2.96
C PHE A 94 3.63 -0.34 1.68
N VAL A 95 3.17 -1.59 1.77
CA VAL A 95 2.95 -2.46 0.61
C VAL A 95 1.53 -3.03 0.68
N GLY A 96 0.74 -2.83 -0.37
CA GLY A 96 -0.66 -3.28 -0.40
C GLY A 96 -1.09 -3.84 -1.75
N ASN A 97 -2.36 -4.24 -1.82
CA ASN A 97 -3.03 -4.60 -3.07
C ASN A 97 -3.80 -3.40 -3.61
N SER A 98 -3.53 -2.99 -4.84
CA SER A 98 -4.19 -1.86 -5.52
C SER A 98 -5.69 -2.05 -5.73
N PHE A 99 -6.18 -3.28 -5.81
CA PHE A 99 -7.62 -3.54 -5.96
C PHE A 99 -8.44 -3.39 -4.68
N LEU A 100 -7.79 -3.26 -3.53
CA LEU A 100 -8.47 -3.17 -2.23
C LEU A 100 -8.65 -1.72 -1.80
N THR A 101 -9.88 -1.39 -1.41
CA THR A 101 -10.22 -0.06 -0.87
C THR A 101 -9.37 0.30 0.34
N PHE A 102 -9.14 -0.64 1.26
CA PHE A 102 -8.32 -0.41 2.45
C PHE A 102 -6.91 0.06 2.08
N SER A 103 -6.23 -0.65 1.18
CA SER A 103 -4.90 -0.25 0.71
C SER A 103 -4.94 1.12 0.01
N SER A 104 -5.97 1.36 -0.80
CA SER A 104 -6.12 2.63 -1.53
C SER A 104 -6.31 3.82 -0.58
N LEU A 105 -7.03 3.61 0.52
CA LEU A 105 -7.23 4.62 1.56
C LEU A 105 -5.92 4.95 2.30
N ILE A 106 -5.08 3.96 2.57
CA ILE A 106 -3.74 4.17 3.14
C ILE A 106 -2.86 4.96 2.17
N VAL A 107 -2.81 4.58 0.90
CA VAL A 107 -2.01 5.30 -0.09
C VAL A 107 -2.50 6.73 -0.27
N PHE A 108 -3.81 6.96 -0.21
CA PHE A 108 -4.39 8.30 -0.24
C PHE A 108 -3.94 9.15 0.95
N GLU A 109 -4.04 8.64 2.18
CA GLU A 109 -3.59 9.36 3.37
C GLU A 109 -2.08 9.67 3.32
N ARG A 110 -1.27 8.69 2.94
CA ARG A 110 0.18 8.85 2.78
C ARG A 110 0.51 9.88 1.70
N THR A 111 -0.24 9.87 0.60
CA THR A 111 -0.11 10.87 -0.49
C THR A 111 -0.41 12.28 0.03
N GLN A 112 -1.53 12.46 0.76
CA GLN A 112 -1.87 13.75 1.37
C GLN A 112 -0.80 14.23 2.35
N LYS A 113 -0.25 13.31 3.15
CA LYS A 113 0.83 13.62 4.09
C LYS A 113 2.08 14.11 3.35
N THR A 114 2.50 13.41 2.30
CA THR A 114 3.65 13.78 1.45
C THR A 114 3.45 15.14 0.79
N MET A 115 2.25 15.44 0.29
CA MET A 115 1.91 16.76 -0.26
C MET A 115 2.00 17.88 0.79
N ARG A 116 1.50 17.65 2.02
CA ARG A 116 1.59 18.63 3.11
C ARG A 116 3.04 18.93 3.51
N MET A 117 3.96 18.01 3.27
CA MET A 117 5.40 18.20 3.48
C MET A 117 6.08 18.93 2.31
N GLY A 118 5.33 19.37 1.29
CA GLY A 118 5.87 20.08 0.13
C GLY A 118 6.57 19.19 -0.90
N ILE A 119 6.45 17.87 -0.77
CA ILE A 119 7.05 16.91 -1.71
C ILE A 119 6.14 16.76 -2.92
N THR A 120 6.61 17.21 -4.09
CA THR A 120 5.83 17.27 -5.35
C THR A 120 6.11 16.11 -6.32
N SER A 121 7.17 15.32 -6.10
CA SER A 121 7.49 14.16 -6.94
C SER A 121 7.90 12.96 -6.10
N SER A 122 7.13 11.88 -6.20
CA SER A 122 7.37 10.62 -5.45
C SER A 122 8.14 9.57 -6.27
N CYS A 123 8.46 9.82 -7.54
CA CYS A 123 9.21 8.90 -8.37
C CYS A 123 10.32 9.64 -9.12
N LYS A 124 11.41 10.01 -8.42
CA LYS A 124 12.69 10.37 -9.05
C LYS A 124 13.73 9.26 -8.82
N ASN A 125 14.74 9.27 -9.70
CA ASN A 125 15.66 8.17 -10.01
C ASN A 125 16.45 7.63 -8.81
N GLU A 126 16.97 6.43 -9.03
CA GLU A 126 17.69 5.49 -8.16
C GLU A 126 18.82 6.07 -7.26
N ASN A 127 19.22 7.32 -7.47
CA ASN A 127 20.36 7.98 -6.83
C ASN A 127 20.03 9.29 -6.08
N GLU A 128 18.75 9.65 -5.88
CA GLU A 128 18.37 10.87 -5.16
C GLU A 128 17.43 10.59 -3.99
N VAL A 129 17.67 11.30 -2.89
CA VAL A 129 17.20 11.03 -1.52
C VAL A 129 15.72 10.67 -1.45
N ASP A 130 15.53 9.52 -0.80
CA ASP A 130 14.30 8.81 -0.44
C ASP A 130 13.02 9.66 -0.39
N VAL A 131 11.99 9.17 -1.07
CA VAL A 131 10.61 9.60 -0.79
C VAL A 131 10.38 9.33 0.69
N GLN A 132 10.06 10.36 1.46
CA GLN A 132 9.62 10.13 2.82
C GLN A 132 8.29 9.38 2.75
N TRP A 133 8.35 8.07 2.97
CA TRP A 133 7.23 7.15 3.20
C TRP A 133 6.67 6.52 1.92
N PRO A 134 7.47 5.76 1.15
CA PRO A 134 7.00 5.17 -0.10
C PRO A 134 5.87 4.16 0.14
N SER A 135 5.04 4.02 -0.90
CA SER A 135 3.98 3.03 -0.97
C SER A 135 4.16 2.19 -2.24
N TYR A 136 3.84 0.90 -2.15
CA TYR A 136 3.99 -0.05 -3.24
C TYR A 136 2.75 -0.93 -3.39
N ALA A 137 2.41 -1.28 -4.63
CA ALA A 137 1.44 -2.30 -4.93
C ALA A 137 2.14 -3.61 -5.28
N TYR A 138 1.86 -4.67 -4.54
CA TYR A 138 2.46 -5.98 -4.83
C TYR A 138 1.78 -6.70 -5.97
N ASN A 139 0.52 -6.41 -6.30
CA ASN A 139 -0.27 -7.21 -7.23
C ASN A 139 -0.02 -6.86 -8.71
N ILE A 140 0.48 -5.65 -8.99
CA ILE A 140 0.89 -5.22 -10.33
C ILE A 140 2.39 -5.43 -10.49
N ALA A 141 2.77 -6.40 -11.31
CA ALA A 141 4.17 -6.61 -11.69
C ALA A 141 4.55 -5.65 -12.81
N ALA A 142 5.58 -4.82 -12.60
CA ALA A 142 6.12 -3.93 -13.63
C ALA A 142 7.58 -4.29 -13.95
N GLY A 143 7.88 -4.40 -15.25
CA GLY A 143 9.26 -4.43 -15.77
C GLY A 143 10.09 -5.67 -15.46
N GLU A 144 11.39 -5.59 -15.78
CA GLU A 144 12.37 -6.68 -15.70
C GLU A 144 12.65 -7.19 -14.26
N SER A 145 12.33 -6.40 -13.22
CA SER A 145 12.63 -6.74 -11.82
C SER A 145 11.60 -7.69 -11.19
N ASN A 146 10.38 -7.80 -11.76
CA ASN A 146 9.29 -8.63 -11.23
C ASN A 146 9.04 -8.37 -9.71
N GLY A 147 9.20 -7.11 -9.28
CA GLY A 147 8.97 -6.60 -7.92
C GLY A 147 7.72 -5.71 -7.83
N PRO A 148 7.38 -5.20 -6.64
CA PRO A 148 6.18 -4.41 -6.42
C PRO A 148 6.35 -3.00 -6.99
N GLN A 149 5.27 -2.45 -7.53
CA GLN A 149 5.31 -1.15 -8.21
C GLN A 149 5.08 0.00 -7.23
N LYS A 150 5.84 1.09 -7.34
CA LYS A 150 5.58 2.33 -6.57
C LYS A 150 4.15 2.82 -6.84
N TRP A 151 3.49 3.27 -5.80
CA TRP A 151 2.07 3.63 -5.83
C TRP A 151 1.81 4.95 -5.12
N ILE A 152 1.26 5.91 -5.87
CA ILE A 152 0.71 7.15 -5.34
C ILE A 152 -0.74 7.33 -5.80
N THR A 153 -1.55 8.01 -4.99
CA THR A 153 -2.89 8.41 -5.40
C THR A 153 -2.83 9.64 -6.30
N ASP A 154 -3.54 9.61 -7.42
CA ASP A 154 -3.74 10.80 -8.24
C ASP A 154 -4.71 11.76 -7.53
N MET A 155 -4.18 12.89 -7.09
CA MET A 155 -4.92 13.92 -6.36
C MET A 155 -5.56 14.96 -7.28
N SER A 156 -5.37 14.83 -8.60
CA SER A 156 -5.97 15.70 -9.62
C SER A 156 -7.28 15.16 -10.19
N ASP A 157 -7.63 13.89 -9.90
CA ASP A 157 -8.90 13.32 -10.32
C ASP A 157 -10.06 14.04 -9.61
N SER A 158 -10.96 14.60 -10.40
CA SER A 158 -12.20 15.23 -9.94
C SER A 158 -13.20 14.26 -9.28
N SER A 159 -12.91 12.96 -9.29
CA SER A 159 -13.73 11.88 -8.76
C SER A 159 -12.96 10.98 -7.79
N LEU A 160 -13.68 10.34 -6.85
CA LEU A 160 -13.09 9.37 -5.91
C LEU A 160 -12.86 7.98 -6.54
N LYS A 161 -12.91 7.84 -7.87
CA LYS A 161 -12.74 6.55 -8.54
C LYS A 161 -11.35 5.96 -8.32
N VAL A 162 -10.32 6.81 -8.25
CA VAL A 162 -8.91 6.40 -8.04
C VAL A 162 -8.74 5.66 -6.71
N ILE A 163 -9.52 6.01 -5.68
CA ILE A 163 -9.48 5.38 -4.34
C ILE A 163 -10.57 4.33 -4.13
N SER A 164 -11.40 4.07 -5.14
CA SER A 164 -12.50 3.13 -5.07
C SER A 164 -12.04 1.68 -5.27
N TYR A 165 -12.83 0.74 -4.75
CA TYR A 165 -12.63 -0.69 -4.97
C TYR A 165 -12.50 -0.99 -6.47
N GLY A 166 -11.50 -1.79 -6.84
CA GLY A 166 -11.33 -2.22 -8.23
C GLY A 166 -10.49 -1.29 -9.13
N SER A 167 -9.87 -0.25 -8.57
CA SER A 167 -9.00 0.65 -9.31
C SER A 167 -7.58 0.09 -9.48
N ASN A 168 -7.06 0.13 -10.71
CA ASN A 168 -5.64 -0.11 -11.02
C ASN A 168 -4.87 1.17 -11.31
N ALA A 169 -5.41 2.32 -10.88
CA ALA A 169 -4.77 3.61 -11.07
C ALA A 169 -3.54 3.71 -10.15
N ILE A 170 -2.47 3.02 -10.56
CA ILE A 170 -1.15 3.13 -9.97
C ILE A 170 -0.36 4.08 -10.85
N SER A 171 -0.05 5.24 -10.29
CA SER A 171 0.74 6.24 -10.97
C SER A 171 2.06 6.47 -10.25
N CYS A 172 3.05 6.90 -11.02
CA CYS A 172 4.29 7.52 -10.55
C CYS A 172 4.38 8.98 -10.99
N LEU A 173 3.29 9.53 -11.55
CA LEU A 173 3.28 10.86 -12.15
C LEU A 173 3.24 11.95 -11.09
N SER A 174 3.83 13.09 -11.45
CA SER A 174 3.93 14.32 -10.67
C SER A 174 2.64 14.64 -9.90
N LEU A 175 2.76 14.91 -8.59
CA LEU A 175 1.68 15.49 -7.81
C LEU A 175 1.51 16.94 -8.28
N ASN A 176 0.60 17.17 -9.22
CA ASN A 176 0.25 18.54 -9.59
C ASN A 176 -0.54 19.17 -8.43
N PRO A 177 -0.07 20.26 -7.83
CA PRO A 177 -0.84 20.94 -6.79
C PRO A 177 -2.16 21.44 -7.39
N ILE A 178 -3.26 21.17 -6.70
CA ILE A 178 -4.53 21.87 -6.93
C ILE A 178 -4.23 23.36 -6.74
N HIS A 179 -4.58 24.17 -7.75
CA HIS A 179 -4.31 25.61 -7.81
C HIS A 179 -4.52 26.32 -6.45
N PRO A 180 -3.65 27.28 -6.06
CA PRO A 180 -3.97 28.15 -4.93
C PRO A 180 -5.24 28.97 -5.27
N PRO A 181 -6.10 29.26 -4.29
CA PRO A 181 -7.20 30.18 -4.51
C PRO A 181 -6.61 31.56 -4.85
N GLY A 182 -7.03 32.10 -5.99
CA GLY A 182 -6.81 33.51 -6.35
C GLY A 182 -7.70 34.45 -5.55
#